data_AF-A0A5J9W5F9-F1
#
_entry.id   AF-A0A5J9W5F9-F1
#
_cell.length_a   1.000
_cell.length_b   1.000
_cell.length_c   1.000
_cell.angle_alpha   90.00
_cell.angle_beta   90.00
_cell.angle_gamma   90.00
#
_symmetry.space_group_name_H-M   'P 1'
#
loop_
_entity.id
_entity.type
_entity.pdbx_description
1 polymer ?
#
loop_
_entity_poly.entity_id
_entity_poly.type
_entity_poly.pdbx_seq_one_letter_code
_entity_poly.pdbx_strand_id
1 'polypeptide(L)' 'MTYTGGGAPRPAPEAREWASLPGEILFDVFLRLGLCEVMTGAEFVCTAWRHVALEEPVLWRRIGLDEWSAQGRHIDMESR' A
#
# COMPACT_ATOMS: atom_id res chain seq x y z
N MET A 1 -16.16 45.58 -21.81
CA MET A 1 -17.29 44.86 -21.19
C MET A 1 -16.79 43.50 -20.74
N THR A 2 -17.06 43.20 -19.48
CA THR A 2 -16.59 42.11 -18.63
C THR A 2 -17.02 40.72 -19.10
N TYR A 3 -16.16 39.71 -18.94
CA TYR A 3 -16.44 38.60 -18.02
C TYR A 3 -15.15 37.84 -17.72
N THR A 4 -14.63 38.10 -16.52
CA THR A 4 -13.65 37.30 -15.80
C THR A 4 -14.24 35.92 -15.51
N GLY A 5 -14.02 34.97 -16.42
CA GLY A 5 -14.23 33.54 -16.17
C GLY A 5 -13.01 32.93 -15.50
N GLY A 6 -12.64 33.43 -14.32
CA GLY A 6 -11.60 32.86 -13.46
C GLY A 6 -12.09 31.58 -12.80
N GLY A 7 -12.25 30.51 -13.58
CA GLY A 7 -12.37 29.17 -13.02
C GLY A 7 -11.02 28.76 -12.48
N ALA A 8 -10.75 29.05 -11.20
CA ALA A 8 -9.61 28.47 -10.51
C ALA A 8 -9.67 26.95 -10.71
N PRO A 9 -8.60 26.28 -11.19
CA PRO A 9 -8.59 24.84 -11.25
C PRO A 9 -8.88 24.33 -9.85
N ARG A 10 -9.98 23.58 -9.69
CA ARG A 10 -10.28 22.86 -8.45
C ARG A 10 -8.99 22.12 -8.10
N PRO A 11 -8.39 22.32 -6.91
CA PRO A 11 -7.15 21.64 -6.59
C PRO A 11 -7.43 20.16 -6.85
N ALA A 12 -6.66 19.58 -7.78
CA ALA A 12 -6.64 18.13 -7.93
C ALA A 12 -6.46 17.58 -6.52
N PRO A 13 -7.19 16.54 -6.10
CA PRO A 13 -7.00 15.95 -4.78
C PRO A 13 -5.50 15.81 -4.63
N GLU A 14 -4.91 16.53 -3.66
CA GLU A 14 -3.46 16.62 -3.49
C GLU A 14 -2.95 15.22 -3.71
N ALA A 15 -2.21 15.00 -4.82
CA ALA A 15 -1.76 13.67 -5.17
C ALA A 15 -1.03 13.21 -3.93
N ARG A 16 -1.63 12.27 -3.19
CA ARG A 16 -1.12 11.90 -1.88
C ARG A 16 0.30 11.48 -2.19
N GLU A 17 1.28 12.23 -1.70
CA GLU A 17 2.69 12.03 -2.02
C GLU A 17 3.13 10.76 -1.27
N TRP A 18 2.62 9.61 -1.73
CA TRP A 18 2.89 8.29 -1.18
C TRP A 18 4.39 8.01 -1.24
N ALA A 19 5.09 8.62 -2.19
CA ALA A 19 6.54 8.58 -2.34
C ALA A 19 7.29 9.39 -1.26
N SER A 20 6.66 10.36 -0.60
CA SER A 20 7.28 11.17 0.47
C SER A 20 7.04 10.61 1.87
N LEU A 21 6.32 9.49 2.00
CA LEU A 21 6.09 8.87 3.29
C LEU A 21 7.38 8.28 3.86
N PRO A 22 7.62 8.44 5.17
CA PRO A 22 8.67 7.71 5.88
C PRO A 22 8.51 6.19 5.73
N GLY A 23 9.63 5.48 5.62
CA GLY A 23 9.64 4.01 5.45
C GLY A 23 8.92 3.26 6.57
N GLU A 24 8.93 3.78 7.80
CA GLU A 24 8.18 3.22 8.94
C GLU A 24 6.66 3.22 8.72
N ILE A 25 6.11 4.27 8.11
CA ILE A 25 4.68 4.35 7.80
C ILE A 25 4.34 3.38 6.66
N LEU A 26 5.23 3.28 5.66
CA LEU A 26 5.08 2.31 4.58
C LEU A 26 5.09 0.88 5.08
N PHE A 27 5.98 0.59 6.03
CA PHE A 27 6.07 -0.71 6.69
C PHE A 27 4.76 -1.07 7.39
N ASP A 28 4.20 -0.13 8.15
CA ASP A 28 2.92 -0.33 8.85
C ASP A 28 1.74 -0.52 7.89
N VAL A 29 1.74 0.19 6.74
CA VAL A 29 0.73 -0.02 5.69
C VAL A 29 0.85 -1.40 5.07
N PHE A 30 2.06 -1.84 4.74
CA PHE A 30 2.30 -3.16 4.16
C PHE A 30 1.92 -4.30 5.11
N LEU A 31 2.18 -4.15 6.42
CA LEU A 31 1.70 -5.11 7.43
C LEU A 31 0.17 -5.24 7.46
N ARG A 32 -0.57 -4.16 7.19
CA ARG A 32 -2.04 -4.17 7.15
C ARG A 32 -2.59 -4.71 5.82
N LEU A 33 -1.86 -4.52 4.72
CA LEU A 33 -2.24 -5.01 3.40
C LEU A 33 -2.08 -6.53 3.28
N GLY A 34 -1.06 -7.09 3.93
CA GLY A 34 -0.78 -8.53 3.83
C GLY A 34 0.02 -8.91 2.58
N LEU A 35 0.35 -10.18 2.46
CA LEU A 35 1.29 -10.72 1.47
C LEU A 35 0.75 -10.57 0.06
N CYS A 36 -0.51 -10.98 -0.15
CA CYS A 36 -1.12 -10.96 -1.47
C CYS A 36 -1.17 -9.53 -2.05
N GLU A 37 -1.72 -8.58 -1.30
CA GLU A 37 -1.86 -7.19 -1.75
C GLU A 37 -0.50 -6.50 -1.98
N VAL A 38 0.52 -6.80 -1.16
CA VAL A 38 1.86 -6.26 -1.37
C VAL A 38 2.49 -6.85 -2.63
N MET A 39 2.33 -8.15 -2.88
CA MET A 39 2.85 -8.80 -4.09
C MET A 39 2.14 -8.35 -5.37
N THR A 40 0.83 -8.09 -5.32
CA THR A 40 0.03 -7.75 -6.50
C THR A 40 -0.08 -6.24 -6.74
N GLY A 41 0.22 -5.41 -5.75
CA GLY A 41 -0.14 -3.99 -5.76
C GLY A 41 1.01 -3.02 -5.48
N ALA A 42 2.00 -3.38 -4.66
CA ALA A 42 2.98 -2.41 -4.15
C ALA A 42 3.86 -1.79 -5.26
N GLU A 43 4.12 -2.53 -6.33
CA GLU A 43 4.90 -2.03 -7.47
C GLU A 43 4.15 -1.03 -8.35
N PHE A 44 2.82 -0.99 -8.25
CA PHE A 44 1.95 -0.11 -9.04
C PHE A 44 1.66 1.23 -8.35
N VAL A 45 2.06 1.41 -7.09
CA VAL A 45 1.83 2.65 -6.33
C VAL A 45 2.86 3.72 -6.70
N CYS A 46 4.15 3.44 -6.46
CA CYS A 46 5.28 4.26 -6.91
C CYS A 46 6.62 3.53 -6.75
N THR A 47 7.70 4.08 -7.32
CA THR A 47 9.05 3.50 -7.24
C THR A 47 9.58 3.39 -5.81
N ALA A 48 9.25 4.35 -4.93
CA ALA A 48 9.65 4.31 -3.52
C ALA A 48 9.00 3.13 -2.76
N TRP A 49 7.72 2.85 -3.03
CA TRP A 49 7.01 1.73 -2.43
C TRP A 49 7.56 0.39 -2.92
N ARG A 50 7.83 0.29 -4.22
CA ARG A 50 8.50 -0.87 -4.81
C ARG A 50 9.86 -1.13 -4.15
N HIS A 51 10.64 -0.07 -3.91
CA HIS A 51 11.96 -0.18 -3.30
C HIS A 51 11.86 -0.72 -1.86
N VAL A 52 11.00 -0.14 -1.01
CA VAL A 52 10.80 -0.62 0.36
C VAL A 52 10.26 -2.05 0.38
N ALA A 53 9.30 -2.37 -0.50
CA ALA A 53 8.78 -3.72 -0.61
C ALA A 53 9.87 -4.73 -1.01
N LEU A 54 10.83 -4.37 -1.87
CA LEU A 54 11.88 -5.30 -2.31
C LEU A 54 13.09 -5.38 -1.36
N GLU A 55 13.45 -4.28 -0.72
CA GLU A 55 14.70 -4.18 0.06
C GLU A 55 14.57 -4.58 1.52
N GLU A 56 13.35 -4.75 2.04
CA GLU A 56 13.11 -5.08 3.45
C GLU A 56 12.76 -6.56 3.67
N PRO A 57 13.75 -7.46 3.84
CA PRO A 57 13.48 -8.89 4.11
C PRO A 57 12.74 -9.12 5.44
N VAL A 58 12.83 -8.19 6.40
CA VAL A 58 12.06 -8.24 7.66
C VAL A 58 10.57 -8.04 7.41
N LEU A 59 10.21 -7.21 6.43
CA LEU A 59 8.83 -6.99 6.02
C LEU A 59 8.19 -8.29 5.56
N TRP A 60 8.81 -8.98 4.60
CA TRP A 60 8.34 -10.25 4.07
C TRP A 60 8.22 -11.33 5.14
N ARG A 61 9.16 -11.38 6.10
CA ARG A 61 9.10 -12.33 7.19
C ARG A 61 7.88 -12.08 8.08
N ARG A 62 7.57 -10.82 8.42
CA ARG A 62 6.40 -10.49 9.24
C ARG A 62 5.10 -10.73 8.49
N ILE A 63 4.99 -10.19 7.28
CA ILE A 63 3.80 -10.32 6.45
C ILE A 63 3.49 -11.79 6.14
N GLY A 64 4.50 -12.59 5.76
CA GLY A 64 4.30 -14.01 5.47
C GLY A 64 3.90 -14.85 6.70
N LEU A 65 4.41 -14.50 7.90
CA LEU A 65 4.01 -15.17 9.15
C LEU A 65 2.58 -14.81 9.55
N ASP A 66 2.22 -13.54 9.45
CA ASP A 66 0.87 -13.07 9.76
C ASP A 66 -0.15 -13.64 8.76
N GLU A 67 0.16 -13.64 7.46
CA GLU A 67 -0.66 -14.24 6.40
C GLU A 67 -0.87 -15.74 6.64
N TRP A 68 0.20 -16.50 6.88
CA TRP A 68 0.09 -17.94 7.15
C TRP A 68 -0.75 -18.22 8.40
N SER A 69 -0.57 -17.42 9.45
CA SER A 69 -1.36 -17.54 10.68
C SER A 69 -2.84 -17.18 10.47
N ALA A 70 -3.14 -16.26 9.55
CA ALA A 70 -4.51 -15.91 9.18
C ALA A 70 -5.13 -16.96 8.26
N GLN A 71 -4.39 -17.45 7.28
CA GLN A 71 -4.84 -18.48 6.32
C GLN A 71 -5.08 -19.82 7.02
N GLY A 72 -4.26 -20.17 8.03
CA GLY A 72 -4.49 -21.35 8.87
C GLY A 72 -5.82 -21.33 9.63
N ARG A 73 -6.44 -20.15 9.84
CA ARG A 73 -7.80 -20.03 10.39
C ARG A 73 -8.90 -20.17 9.32
N HIS A 74 -8.57 -19.96 8.05
CA HIS A 74 -9.52 -20.03 6.94
C HIS A 74 -9.61 -21.45 6.34
N ILE A 75 -8.49 -22.19 6.31
CA ILE A 75 -8.45 -23.57 5.77
C ILE A 75 -9.30 -24.54 6.61
N ASP A 76 -9.54 -24.24 7.89
CA ASP A 76 -10.40 -25.06 8.77
C ASP A 76 -11.89 -24.99 8.37
N MET A 77 -12.31 -23.96 7.62
CA MET A 77 -13.73 -23.78 7.22
C MET A 77 -14.11 -24.55 5.94
N GLU A 78 -13.15 -25.02 5.13
CA GLU A 78 -13.40 -25.70 3.85
C GLU A 78 -13.23 -27.23 3.92
N SER A 79 -13.14 -27.80 5.13
CA SER A 79 -13.11 -29.26 5.36
C SER A 79 -14.44 -29.85 5.83
N ARG A 80 -15.59 -29.21 5.53
CA ARG A 80 -16.92 -29.67 5.96
C ARG A 80 -17.88 -30.00 4.82
#